data_AF-A0A7J5EP53-F1
#
_entry.id   AF-A0A7J5EP53-F1
#
_cell.length_a   1.000
_cell.length_b   1.000
_cell.length_c   1.000
_cell.angle_alpha   90.00
_cell.angle_beta   90.00
_cell.angle_gamma   90.00
#
_symmetry.space_group_name_H-M   'P 1'
#
loop_
_entity.id
_entity.type
_entity.pdbx_description
1 polymer ?
#
loop_
_entity_poly.entity_id
_entity_poly.type
_entity_poly.pdbx_seq_one_letter_code
_entity_poly.pdbx_strand_id
1 'polypeptide(L)'
;MATLYDTTIELNSVQYGICGIDVGNSRVKIHHDDVYLSIPFDKEWKKNVQHHFRDHVSKKYLIGLSSVNPKQTTAIVKIIQRIPGHLVINVHQLLMRNEALLRLGSVENAGIDRMLGAIGALFKQLPPLITVDCGTAVTVNAISKDRMFLGGIIFAGMTTQLVGLTKQTAGIPETEYSQPVKAIGVNTQESLMAGVTQSVLGGVLESIQTMQNEFFNGAQVPIVITGGEGKVIAETMGHRGLDVHFERDMVTTGILSLLMNAKPVDIHDGIIEKIRN
;
A
#
# COMPACT_ATOMS: atom_id res chain seq x y z
N MET A 1 11.77 -17.46 13.18
CA MET A 1 10.98 -17.43 11.93
C MET A 1 11.83 -16.71 10.91
N ALA A 2 12.06 -17.28 9.73
CA ALA A 2 12.74 -16.55 8.67
C ALA A 2 11.90 -15.29 8.38
N THR A 3 12.54 -14.13 8.41
CA THR A 3 11.86 -12.87 8.08
C THR A 3 11.63 -12.83 6.56
N LEU A 4 10.67 -12.04 6.07
CA LEU A 4 10.51 -11.83 4.61
C LEU A 4 11.86 -11.50 3.94
N TYR A 5 12.76 -10.86 4.69
CA TYR A 5 14.06 -10.34 4.29
C TYR A 5 15.12 -11.41 4.02
N ASP A 6 14.97 -12.59 4.63
CA ASP A 6 15.86 -13.73 4.42
C ASP A 6 15.46 -14.56 3.18
N THR A 7 14.32 -14.22 2.57
CA THR A 7 13.80 -14.95 1.41
C THR A 7 14.73 -14.78 0.23
N THR A 8 15.17 -15.91 -0.31
CA THR A 8 15.87 -15.97 -1.60
C THR A 8 15.17 -16.93 -2.54
N ILE A 9 15.16 -16.59 -3.82
CA ILE A 9 14.54 -17.37 -4.89
C ILE A 9 15.62 -17.70 -5.90
N GLU A 10 15.77 -18.98 -6.24
CA GLU A 10 16.68 -19.43 -7.29
C GLU A 10 15.92 -19.59 -8.61
N LEU A 11 16.40 -18.92 -9.67
CA LEU A 11 15.87 -19.04 -11.03
C LEU A 11 17.04 -19.19 -11.99
N ASN A 12 17.03 -20.25 -12.81
CA ASN A 12 18.08 -20.53 -13.80
C ASN A 12 19.51 -20.45 -13.21
N SER A 13 19.72 -21.08 -12.04
CA SER A 13 20.99 -21.08 -11.30
C SER A 13 21.48 -19.70 -10.82
N VAL A 14 20.59 -18.71 -10.75
CA VAL A 14 20.86 -17.39 -10.17
C VAL A 14 20.01 -17.21 -8.93
N GLN A 15 20.65 -16.84 -7.82
CA GLN A 15 19.98 -16.51 -6.57
C GLN A 15 19.57 -15.03 -6.56
N TYR A 16 18.31 -14.79 -6.23
CA TYR A 16 17.70 -13.47 -6.11
C TYR A 16 17.21 -13.26 -4.68
N GLY A 17 17.44 -12.07 -4.11
CA GLY A 17 16.58 -11.58 -3.04
C GLY A 17 15.21 -11.18 -3.60
N ILE A 18 14.26 -10.87 -2.72
CA ILE A 18 12.96 -10.33 -3.13
C ILE A 18 12.87 -8.81 -2.89
N CYS A 19 12.19 -8.10 -3.78
CA CYS A 19 11.96 -6.67 -3.68
C CYS A 19 10.54 -6.33 -4.15
N GLY A 20 9.82 -5.52 -3.38
CA GLY A 20 8.51 -5.01 -3.73
C GLY A 20 8.59 -3.56 -4.17
N ILE A 21 8.02 -3.25 -5.33
CA ILE A 21 7.83 -1.88 -5.81
C ILE A 21 6.35 -1.61 -6.00
N ASP A 22 5.85 -0.58 -5.34
CA ASP A 22 4.49 -0.07 -5.48
C ASP A 22 4.51 1.32 -6.13
N VAL A 23 3.97 1.42 -7.35
CA VAL A 23 3.91 2.65 -8.13
C VAL A 23 2.51 3.26 -7.99
N GLY A 24 2.39 4.17 -7.03
CA GLY A 24 1.16 4.93 -6.79
C GLY A 24 0.98 6.10 -7.76
N ASN A 25 0.09 7.02 -7.41
CA ASN A 25 -0.15 8.24 -8.19
C ASN A 25 0.88 9.35 -7.91
N SER A 26 1.29 9.49 -6.65
CA SER A 26 2.15 10.61 -6.21
C SER A 26 3.60 10.21 -5.92
N ARG A 27 3.85 8.92 -5.72
CA ARG A 27 5.15 8.39 -5.29
C ARG A 27 5.34 6.94 -5.72
N VAL A 28 6.59 6.50 -5.72
CA VAL A 28 6.96 5.09 -5.75
C VAL A 28 7.47 4.66 -4.38
N LYS A 29 7.00 3.51 -3.89
CA LYS A 29 7.49 2.86 -2.69
C LYS A 29 8.33 1.65 -3.07
N ILE A 30 9.47 1.46 -2.40
CA ILE A 30 10.40 0.35 -2.65
C ILE A 30 10.71 -0.32 -1.31
N HIS A 31 10.63 -1.65 -1.28
CA HIS A 31 10.87 -2.46 -0.10
C HIS A 31 11.72 -3.67 -0.46
N HIS A 32 12.89 -3.80 0.15
CA HIS A 32 13.70 -5.01 0.10
C HIS A 32 14.58 -5.06 1.33
N ASP A 33 14.88 -6.25 1.84
CA ASP A 33 15.55 -6.40 3.14
C ASP A 33 14.88 -5.48 4.20
N ASP A 34 15.65 -4.88 5.09
CA ASP A 34 15.18 -3.83 6.01
C ASP A 34 15.16 -2.42 5.39
N VAL A 35 15.27 -2.31 4.06
CA VAL A 35 15.28 -1.01 3.35
C VAL A 35 13.89 -0.64 2.89
N TYR A 36 13.50 0.58 3.25
CA TYR A 36 12.23 1.15 2.85
C TYR A 36 12.38 2.56 2.29
N LEU A 37 11.92 2.76 1.05
CA LEU A 37 11.99 4.05 0.37
C LEU A 37 10.60 4.48 -0.08
N SER A 38 10.33 5.78 0.06
CA SER A 38 9.15 6.46 -0.48
C SER A 38 9.63 7.67 -1.27
N ILE A 39 9.69 7.54 -2.59
CA ILE A 39 10.25 8.56 -3.49
C ILE A 39 9.09 9.29 -4.20
N PRO A 40 8.89 10.59 -3.97
CA PRO A 40 7.86 11.37 -4.67
C PRO A 40 8.19 11.50 -6.16
N PHE A 41 7.19 11.65 -7.03
CA PHE A 41 7.41 11.88 -8.47
C PHE A 41 7.81 13.33 -8.80
N ASP A 42 8.90 13.81 -8.22
CA ASP A 42 9.49 15.12 -8.49
C ASP A 42 10.38 15.12 -9.76
N LYS A 43 11.31 16.07 -9.94
CA LYS A 43 12.19 16.07 -11.13
C LYS A 43 13.32 15.02 -11.02
N GLU A 44 13.68 14.61 -9.82
CA GLU A 44 14.85 13.77 -9.54
C GLU A 44 14.49 12.30 -9.25
N TRP A 45 13.20 11.96 -9.12
CA TRP A 45 12.75 10.62 -8.71
C TRP A 45 13.40 9.47 -9.49
N LYS A 46 13.58 9.64 -10.80
CA LYS A 46 14.21 8.64 -11.68
C LYS A 46 15.67 8.40 -11.31
N LYS A 47 16.39 9.50 -11.06
CA LYS A 47 17.80 9.47 -10.65
C LYS A 47 17.94 8.82 -9.27
N ASN A 48 17.03 9.13 -8.34
CA ASN A 48 17.03 8.54 -7.00
C ASN A 48 16.82 7.03 -7.04
N VAL A 49 15.85 6.55 -7.85
CA VAL A 49 15.66 5.09 -8.06
C VAL A 49 16.90 4.46 -8.70
N GLN A 50 17.47 5.08 -9.72
CA GLN A 50 18.66 4.56 -10.41
C GLN A 50 19.87 4.48 -9.48
N HIS A 51 20.12 5.53 -8.69
CA HIS A 51 21.21 5.62 -7.73
C HIS A 51 21.07 4.57 -6.62
N HIS A 52 19.84 4.34 -6.16
CA HIS A 52 19.56 3.30 -5.17
C HIS A 52 19.94 1.91 -5.67
N PHE A 53 19.37 1.47 -6.79
CA PHE A 53 19.62 0.12 -7.31
C PHE A 53 21.03 -0.09 -7.86
N ARG A 54 21.72 0.97 -8.30
CA ARG A 54 23.09 0.86 -8.80
C ARG A 54 24.13 0.87 -7.68
N ASP A 55 23.96 1.76 -6.71
CA ASP A 55 25.04 2.14 -5.79
C ASP A 55 24.79 1.65 -4.35
N HIS A 56 23.56 1.30 -4.00
CA HIS A 56 23.17 0.91 -2.62
C HIS A 56 22.67 -0.54 -2.50
N VAL A 57 22.66 -1.28 -3.61
CA VAL A 57 22.22 -2.68 -3.64
C VAL A 57 23.39 -3.58 -3.98
N SER A 58 23.64 -4.60 -3.16
CA SER A 58 24.76 -5.54 -3.29
C SER A 58 24.39 -6.89 -3.91
N LYS A 59 23.08 -7.16 -4.10
CA LYS A 59 22.56 -8.44 -4.62
C LYS A 59 21.50 -8.24 -5.70
N LYS A 60 21.26 -9.30 -6.47
CA LYS A 60 20.20 -9.32 -7.48
C LYS A 60 18.84 -9.46 -6.80
N TYR A 61 17.83 -8.82 -7.37
CA TYR A 61 16.45 -8.88 -6.89
C TYR A 61 15.51 -9.41 -7.96
N LEU A 62 14.61 -10.30 -7.55
CA LEU A 62 13.34 -10.50 -8.20
C LEU A 62 12.39 -9.42 -7.67
N ILE A 63 12.05 -8.48 -8.55
CA ILE A 63 11.29 -7.29 -8.22
C ILE A 63 9.84 -7.51 -8.62
N GLY A 64 8.96 -7.65 -7.62
CA GLY A 64 7.52 -7.62 -7.81
C GLY A 64 7.06 -6.18 -7.97
N LEU A 65 6.45 -5.87 -9.11
CA LEU A 65 5.93 -4.54 -9.43
C LEU A 65 4.40 -4.52 -9.38
N SER A 66 3.84 -3.67 -8.52
CA SER A 66 2.45 -3.23 -8.53
C SER A 66 2.38 -1.79 -9.05
N SER A 67 1.32 -1.45 -9.79
CA SER A 67 1.14 -0.08 -10.26
C SER A 67 -0.31 0.26 -10.57
N VAL A 68 -0.69 1.49 -10.23
CA VAL A 68 -1.92 2.16 -10.70
C VAL A 68 -1.62 3.31 -11.67
N ASN A 69 -0.34 3.52 -12.03
CA ASN A 69 0.12 4.62 -12.87
C ASN A 69 0.96 4.12 -14.08
N PRO A 70 0.32 3.83 -15.24
CA PRO A 70 1.00 3.22 -16.40
C PRO A 70 2.20 4.02 -16.92
N LYS A 71 2.11 5.35 -16.89
CA LYS A 71 3.20 6.22 -17.35
C LYS A 71 4.45 6.04 -16.50
N GLN A 72 4.28 6.01 -15.17
CA GLN A 72 5.40 5.82 -14.26
C GLN A 72 5.90 4.38 -14.22
N THR A 73 5.02 3.39 -14.44
CA THR A 73 5.39 1.97 -14.63
C THR A 73 6.44 1.82 -15.73
N THR A 74 6.16 2.35 -16.93
CA THR A 74 7.09 2.26 -18.06
C THR A 74 8.43 2.90 -17.73
N ALA A 75 8.41 4.06 -17.06
CA ALA A 75 9.64 4.76 -16.70
C ALA A 75 10.49 3.97 -15.69
N ILE A 76 9.89 3.42 -14.63
CA ILE A 76 10.65 2.66 -13.62
C ILE A 76 11.16 1.33 -14.17
N VAL A 77 10.35 0.61 -14.96
CA VAL A 77 10.80 -0.64 -15.59
C VAL A 77 12.01 -0.39 -16.49
N LYS A 78 11.99 0.69 -17.32
CA LYS A 78 13.14 1.05 -18.15
C LYS A 78 14.40 1.39 -17.32
N ILE A 79 14.25 2.01 -16.15
CA ILE A 79 15.38 2.30 -15.26
C ILE A 79 15.98 1.00 -14.72
N ILE A 80 15.15 0.12 -14.16
CA ILE A 80 15.58 -1.14 -13.55
C ILE A 80 16.17 -2.09 -14.59
N GLN A 81 15.56 -2.22 -15.77
CA GLN A 81 16.07 -3.10 -16.84
C GLN A 81 17.43 -2.66 -17.42
N ARG A 82 17.86 -1.41 -17.20
CA ARG A 82 19.20 -0.92 -17.55
C ARG A 82 20.26 -1.26 -16.50
N ILE A 83 19.85 -1.71 -15.31
CA ILE A 83 20.74 -2.15 -14.23
C ILE A 83 20.85 -3.67 -14.33
N PRO A 84 22.02 -4.23 -14.68
CA PRO A 84 22.16 -5.66 -14.91
C PRO A 84 21.82 -6.49 -13.68
N GLY A 85 21.15 -7.63 -13.89
CA GLY A 85 20.98 -8.66 -12.87
C GLY A 85 19.66 -8.65 -12.13
N HIS A 86 18.88 -7.56 -12.14
CA HIS A 86 17.52 -7.57 -11.60
C HIS A 86 16.52 -8.18 -12.60
N LEU A 87 15.51 -8.86 -12.08
CA LEU A 87 14.33 -9.29 -12.83
C LEU A 87 13.11 -8.53 -12.32
N VAL A 88 12.23 -8.11 -13.22
CA VAL A 88 10.99 -7.41 -12.84
C VAL A 88 9.82 -8.25 -13.30
N ILE A 89 8.87 -8.47 -12.40
CA ILE A 89 7.64 -9.21 -12.68
C ILE A 89 6.42 -8.38 -12.33
N ASN A 90 5.34 -8.56 -13.09
CA ASN A 90 4.04 -7.99 -12.74
C ASN A 90 3.35 -8.92 -11.72
N VAL A 91 3.11 -8.40 -10.51
CA VAL A 91 2.56 -9.22 -9.40
C VAL A 91 1.07 -9.50 -9.55
N HIS A 92 0.37 -8.86 -10.49
CA HIS A 92 -1.05 -9.07 -10.70
C HIS A 92 -1.37 -10.53 -11.02
N GLN A 93 -0.63 -11.15 -11.94
CA GLN A 93 -0.84 -12.55 -12.30
C GLN A 93 -0.53 -13.49 -11.13
N LEU A 94 0.53 -13.20 -10.37
CA LEU A 94 0.86 -13.96 -9.16
C LEU A 94 -0.26 -13.91 -8.14
N LEU A 95 -0.82 -12.72 -7.90
CA LEU A 95 -1.94 -12.53 -6.97
C LEU A 95 -3.15 -13.37 -7.38
N MET A 96 -3.54 -13.29 -8.66
CA MET A 96 -4.73 -14.00 -9.17
C MET A 96 -4.60 -15.53 -9.12
N ARG A 97 -3.38 -16.07 -8.99
CA ARG A 97 -3.11 -17.51 -8.88
C ARG A 97 -2.90 -17.99 -7.45
N ASN A 98 -3.00 -17.12 -6.44
CA ASN A 98 -2.61 -17.43 -5.06
C ASN A 98 -3.78 -17.30 -4.06
N GLU A 99 -4.81 -18.10 -4.24
CA GLU A 99 -5.99 -18.14 -3.37
C GLU A 99 -5.68 -18.53 -1.91
N ALA A 100 -4.54 -19.18 -1.67
CA ALA A 100 -4.10 -19.53 -0.31
C ALA A 100 -3.79 -18.28 0.53
N LEU A 101 -3.33 -17.20 -0.11
CA LEU A 101 -3.02 -15.94 0.56
C LEU A 101 -4.24 -15.03 0.68
N LEU A 102 -5.05 -14.95 -0.37
CA LEU A 102 -6.28 -14.15 -0.39
C LEU A 102 -7.26 -14.71 -1.42
N ARG A 103 -8.51 -14.92 -1.02
CA ARG A 103 -9.61 -15.35 -1.89
C ARG A 103 -10.48 -14.14 -2.24
N LEU A 104 -10.91 -14.01 -3.49
CA LEU A 104 -11.73 -12.85 -3.92
C LEU A 104 -13.23 -13.14 -3.98
N GLY A 105 -13.64 -14.41 -4.08
CA GLY A 105 -15.04 -14.79 -4.14
C GLY A 105 -15.75 -14.10 -5.31
N SER A 106 -16.82 -13.36 -5.02
CA SER A 106 -17.58 -12.57 -6.00
C SER A 106 -17.12 -11.12 -6.13
N VAL A 107 -16.08 -10.69 -5.40
CA VAL A 107 -15.59 -9.32 -5.47
C VAL A 107 -14.80 -9.15 -6.76
N GLU A 108 -15.33 -8.32 -7.65
CA GLU A 108 -14.68 -7.95 -8.91
C GLU A 108 -13.97 -6.60 -8.77
N ASN A 109 -12.89 -6.41 -9.53
CA ASN A 109 -12.21 -5.10 -9.69
C ASN A 109 -11.83 -4.39 -8.37
N ALA A 110 -11.46 -5.15 -7.34
CA ALA A 110 -11.15 -4.60 -6.00
C ALA A 110 -10.00 -3.58 -5.98
N GLY A 111 -9.13 -3.56 -7.01
CA GLY A 111 -7.89 -2.77 -7.02
C GLY A 111 -6.72 -3.60 -6.48
N ILE A 112 -5.63 -3.65 -7.24
CA ILE A 112 -4.47 -4.50 -6.91
C ILE A 112 -3.78 -4.07 -5.61
N ASP A 113 -3.71 -2.76 -5.36
CA ASP A 113 -3.18 -2.15 -4.14
C ASP A 113 -3.96 -2.59 -2.89
N ARG A 114 -5.29 -2.59 -2.96
CA ARG A 114 -6.18 -3.04 -1.87
C ARG A 114 -6.01 -4.53 -1.59
N MET A 115 -5.92 -5.36 -2.63
CA MET A 115 -5.69 -6.80 -2.48
C MET A 115 -4.30 -7.10 -1.91
N LEU A 116 -3.26 -6.41 -2.38
CA LEU A 116 -1.90 -6.53 -1.84
C LEU A 116 -1.83 -6.03 -0.38
N GLY A 117 -2.52 -4.95 -0.05
CA GLY A 117 -2.71 -4.49 1.32
C GLY A 117 -3.31 -5.58 2.20
N ALA A 118 -4.41 -6.21 1.77
CA ALA A 118 -5.01 -7.32 2.50
C ALA A 118 -4.03 -8.49 2.73
N ILE A 119 -3.24 -8.88 1.73
CA ILE A 119 -2.20 -9.92 1.87
C ILE A 119 -1.13 -9.47 2.88
N GLY A 120 -0.69 -8.22 2.81
CA GLY A 120 0.29 -7.66 3.75
C GLY A 120 -0.23 -7.63 5.19
N ALA A 121 -1.49 -7.27 5.40
CA ALA A 121 -2.13 -7.32 6.72
C ALA A 121 -2.25 -8.75 7.23
N LEU A 122 -2.66 -9.70 6.38
CA LEU A 122 -2.76 -11.12 6.71
C LEU A 122 -1.40 -11.79 7.00
N PHE A 123 -0.30 -11.17 6.58
CA PHE A 123 1.05 -11.59 6.98
C PHE A 123 1.39 -11.15 8.41
N LYS A 124 0.80 -10.05 8.88
CA LYS A 124 1.07 -9.43 10.19
C LYS A 124 0.07 -9.84 11.27
N GLN A 125 -1.18 -10.07 10.89
CA GLN A 125 -2.29 -10.37 11.78
C GLN A 125 -3.12 -11.53 11.27
N LEU A 126 -3.73 -12.27 12.19
CA LEU A 126 -4.63 -13.37 11.86
C LEU A 126 -6.00 -12.84 11.43
N PRO A 127 -6.68 -13.49 10.47
CA PRO A 127 -8.05 -13.14 10.11
C PRO A 127 -9.06 -13.61 11.17
N PRO A 128 -10.30 -13.07 11.19
CA PRO A 128 -10.78 -11.96 10.37
C PRO A 128 -10.15 -10.63 10.80
N LEU A 129 -10.02 -9.69 9.86
CA LEU A 129 -9.47 -8.36 10.14
C LEU A 129 -10.03 -7.30 9.19
N ILE A 130 -9.84 -6.04 9.54
CA ILE A 130 -10.11 -4.89 8.68
C ILE A 130 -8.79 -4.21 8.32
N THR A 131 -8.60 -3.87 7.05
CA THR A 131 -7.47 -3.04 6.61
C THR A 131 -7.91 -1.61 6.37
N VAL A 132 -7.08 -0.64 6.75
CA VAL A 132 -7.25 0.78 6.44
C VAL A 132 -5.97 1.30 5.75
N ASP A 133 -6.07 1.90 4.57
CA ASP A 133 -4.96 2.65 3.95
C ASP A 133 -5.32 4.13 3.90
N CYS A 134 -4.62 4.96 4.67
CA CYS A 134 -4.78 6.40 4.69
C CYS A 134 -3.79 7.09 3.74
N GLY A 135 -4.07 6.98 2.44
CA GLY A 135 -3.31 7.63 1.36
C GLY A 135 -4.07 8.78 0.69
N THR A 136 -3.80 8.98 -0.60
CA THR A 136 -4.53 9.94 -1.45
C THR A 136 -6.04 9.64 -1.44
N ALA A 137 -6.40 8.37 -1.57
CA ALA A 137 -7.71 7.86 -1.17
C ALA A 137 -7.54 7.12 0.16
N VAL A 138 -8.58 7.14 0.97
CA VAL A 138 -8.71 6.24 2.10
C VAL A 138 -9.46 5.01 1.62
N THR A 139 -8.91 3.83 1.88
CA THR A 139 -9.60 2.56 1.63
C THR A 139 -9.78 1.82 2.95
N VAL A 140 -10.96 1.25 3.16
CA VAL A 140 -11.27 0.38 4.30
C VAL A 140 -11.77 -0.93 3.72
N ASN A 141 -11.20 -2.07 4.10
CA ASN A 141 -11.57 -3.38 3.53
C ASN A 141 -11.76 -4.43 4.61
N ALA A 142 -12.75 -5.30 4.44
CA ALA A 142 -13.03 -6.40 5.35
C ALA A 142 -12.48 -7.72 4.79
N ILE A 143 -11.82 -8.49 5.66
CA ILE A 143 -11.28 -9.81 5.33
C ILE A 143 -11.87 -10.83 6.31
N SER A 144 -12.44 -11.92 5.76
CA SER A 144 -13.06 -12.98 6.56
C SER A 144 -12.02 -13.90 7.22
N LYS A 145 -12.47 -14.69 8.20
CA LYS A 145 -11.67 -15.74 8.87
C LYS A 145 -11.00 -16.72 7.89
N ASP A 146 -11.63 -16.94 6.73
CA ASP A 146 -11.18 -17.87 5.69
C ASP A 146 -10.34 -17.17 4.60
N ARG A 147 -9.77 -16.00 4.93
CA ARG A 147 -8.97 -15.14 4.03
C ARG A 147 -9.73 -14.68 2.79
N MET A 148 -11.06 -14.54 2.88
CA MET A 148 -11.86 -13.98 1.80
C MET A 148 -11.86 -12.45 1.87
N PHE A 149 -11.55 -11.78 0.77
CA PHE A 149 -11.75 -10.36 0.59
C PHE A 149 -13.26 -10.10 0.44
N LEU A 150 -13.87 -9.47 1.44
CA LEU A 150 -15.33 -9.28 1.50
C LEU A 150 -15.79 -7.99 0.80
N GLY A 151 -14.84 -7.13 0.43
CA GLY A 151 -15.11 -5.82 -0.16
C GLY A 151 -14.62 -4.69 0.74
N GLY A 152 -15.05 -3.47 0.42
CA GLY A 152 -14.61 -2.31 1.16
C GLY A 152 -15.11 -0.99 0.60
N ILE A 153 -14.78 0.09 1.31
CA ILE A 153 -15.20 1.46 1.03
C ILE A 153 -13.97 2.27 0.58
N ILE A 154 -14.19 3.21 -0.35
CA ILE A 154 -13.16 4.15 -0.82
C ILE A 154 -13.71 5.58 -0.69
N PHE A 155 -12.93 6.47 -0.09
CA PHE A 155 -13.25 7.90 0.00
C PHE A 155 -12.00 8.78 -0.08
N ALA A 156 -12.19 10.09 -0.18
CA ALA A 156 -11.07 11.03 -0.29
C ALA A 156 -10.26 11.10 1.01
N GLY A 157 -8.93 10.95 0.90
CA GLY A 157 -8.01 11.18 2.02
C GLY A 157 -7.77 12.66 2.30
N MET A 158 -7.06 12.96 3.39
CA MET A 158 -6.92 14.33 3.93
C MET A 158 -6.38 15.32 2.89
N THR A 159 -5.28 14.96 2.21
CA THR A 159 -4.69 15.80 1.15
C THR A 159 -5.64 16.02 -0.01
N THR A 160 -6.38 14.99 -0.42
CA THR A 160 -7.35 15.09 -1.54
C THR A 160 -8.52 15.99 -1.18
N GLN A 161 -9.03 15.89 0.06
CA GLN A 161 -10.07 16.79 0.56
C GLN A 161 -9.59 18.24 0.57
N LEU A 162 -8.38 18.51 1.08
CA LEU A 162 -7.79 19.85 1.08
C LEU A 162 -7.65 20.42 -0.33
N VAL A 163 -7.07 19.66 -1.26
CA VAL A 163 -6.93 20.08 -2.67
C VAL A 163 -8.30 20.37 -3.29
N GLY A 164 -9.32 19.57 -2.97
CA GLY A 164 -10.69 19.82 -3.41
C GLY A 164 -11.25 21.15 -2.90
N LEU A 165 -11.11 21.43 -1.61
CA LEU A 165 -11.58 22.66 -0.97
C LEU A 165 -10.86 23.89 -1.54
N THR A 166 -9.52 23.85 -1.63
CA THR A 166 -8.73 24.95 -2.18
C THR A 166 -9.06 25.26 -3.63
N LYS A 167 -9.31 24.22 -4.46
CA LYS A 167 -9.63 24.44 -5.88
C LYS A 167 -11.04 24.98 -6.12
N GLN A 168 -11.99 24.71 -5.23
CA GLN A 168 -13.40 25.03 -5.45
C GLN A 168 -13.90 26.25 -4.67
N THR A 169 -13.11 26.80 -3.74
CA THR A 169 -13.54 27.91 -2.89
C THR A 169 -12.57 29.08 -2.97
N ALA A 170 -13.08 30.24 -3.39
CA ALA A 170 -12.31 31.48 -3.38
C ALA A 170 -11.94 31.86 -1.94
N GLY A 171 -10.66 32.14 -1.70
CA GLY A 171 -10.16 32.61 -0.39
C GLY A 171 -9.57 31.54 0.52
N ILE A 172 -9.55 30.26 0.11
CA ILE A 172 -8.76 29.23 0.80
C ILE A 172 -7.35 29.20 0.18
N PRO A 173 -6.27 29.44 0.95
CA PRO A 173 -4.90 29.35 0.42
C PRO A 173 -4.51 27.89 0.14
N GLU A 174 -3.62 27.69 -0.85
CA GLU A 174 -2.94 26.40 -1.02
C GLU A 174 -2.13 26.08 0.24
N THR A 175 -2.44 24.95 0.86
CA THR A 175 -1.86 24.53 2.13
C THR A 175 -1.61 23.03 2.11
N GLU A 176 -0.46 22.61 2.61
CA GLU A 176 -0.16 21.20 2.84
C GLU A 176 -0.77 20.73 4.17
N TYR A 177 -1.15 19.44 4.22
CA TYR A 177 -1.68 18.89 5.45
C TYR A 177 -0.64 18.95 6.57
N SER A 178 -1.10 19.39 7.75
CA SER A 178 -0.36 19.27 9.00
C SER A 178 -1.32 18.83 10.09
N GLN A 179 -0.83 17.96 10.99
CA GLN A 179 -1.66 17.46 12.08
C GLN A 179 -2.12 18.63 12.97
N PRO A 180 -3.43 18.80 13.20
CA PRO A 180 -3.93 19.90 13.99
C PRO A 180 -3.61 19.70 15.48
N VAL A 181 -3.26 20.79 16.17
CA VAL A 181 -2.97 20.78 17.63
C VAL A 181 -4.27 20.65 18.45
N LYS A 182 -5.40 21.13 17.90
CA LYS A 182 -6.72 21.11 18.55
C LYS A 182 -7.76 20.50 17.63
N ALA A 183 -8.76 19.87 18.21
CA ALA A 183 -9.86 19.24 17.48
C ALA A 183 -10.78 20.24 16.76
N ILE A 184 -10.80 21.50 17.21
CA ILE A 184 -11.60 22.59 16.64
C ILE A 184 -10.66 23.78 16.40
N GLY A 185 -10.60 24.24 15.17
CA GLY A 185 -9.78 25.40 14.79
C GLY A 185 -10.45 26.72 15.12
N VAL A 186 -9.63 27.75 15.38
CA VAL A 186 -10.12 29.12 15.66
C VAL A 186 -9.83 30.12 14.53
N ASN A 187 -9.26 29.63 13.43
CA ASN A 187 -9.07 30.36 12.18
C ASN A 187 -9.26 29.42 10.98
N THR A 188 -9.25 29.94 9.76
CA THR A 188 -9.51 29.17 8.54
C THR A 188 -8.54 27.99 8.37
N GLN A 189 -7.24 28.22 8.58
CA GLN A 189 -6.22 27.18 8.39
C GLN A 189 -6.40 26.04 9.39
N GLU A 190 -6.55 26.36 10.68
CA GLU A 190 -6.80 25.36 11.72
C GLU A 190 -8.13 24.63 11.49
N SER A 191 -9.18 25.35 11.07
CA SER A 191 -10.49 24.76 10.80
C SER A 191 -10.44 23.77 9.64
N LEU A 192 -9.65 24.07 8.60
CA LEU A 192 -9.42 23.16 7.48
C LEU A 192 -8.69 21.89 7.94
N MET A 193 -7.59 22.02 8.67
CA MET A 193 -6.82 20.86 9.15
C MET A 193 -7.64 19.99 10.11
N ALA A 194 -8.37 20.61 11.04
CA ALA A 194 -9.29 19.92 11.93
C ALA A 194 -10.41 19.21 11.14
N GLY A 195 -11.03 19.92 10.20
CA GLY A 195 -12.15 19.40 9.40
C GLY A 195 -11.78 18.16 8.59
N VAL A 196 -10.68 18.19 7.83
CA VAL A 196 -10.26 17.02 7.02
C VAL A 196 -9.80 15.86 7.89
N THR A 197 -9.18 16.13 9.04
CA THR A 197 -8.77 15.08 10.00
C THR A 197 -10.00 14.39 10.59
N GLN A 198 -10.97 15.17 11.06
CA GLN A 198 -12.22 14.65 11.64
C GLN A 198 -13.07 13.92 10.60
N SER A 199 -13.13 14.43 9.36
CA SER A 199 -13.83 13.77 8.25
C SER A 199 -13.27 12.37 7.99
N VAL A 200 -11.93 12.25 7.87
CA VAL A 200 -11.29 10.95 7.64
C VAL A 200 -11.46 10.02 8.84
N LEU A 201 -11.21 10.51 10.06
CA LEU A 201 -11.38 9.70 11.27
C LEU A 201 -12.82 9.18 11.42
N GLY A 202 -13.81 10.05 11.24
CA GLY A 202 -15.22 9.68 11.29
C GLY A 202 -15.59 8.66 10.21
N GLY A 203 -15.14 8.89 8.98
CA GLY A 203 -15.36 7.96 7.86
C GLY A 203 -14.74 6.58 8.10
N VAL A 204 -13.53 6.52 8.66
CA VAL A 204 -12.87 5.26 9.03
C VAL A 204 -13.64 4.53 10.13
N LEU A 205 -14.00 5.23 11.21
CA LEU A 205 -14.73 4.64 12.34
C LEU A 205 -16.10 4.10 11.93
N GLU A 206 -16.86 4.87 11.15
CA GLU A 206 -18.17 4.47 10.65
C GLU A 206 -18.06 3.27 9.69
N SER A 207 -17.05 3.27 8.82
CA SER A 207 -16.79 2.15 7.90
C SER A 207 -16.48 0.87 8.68
N ILE A 208 -15.65 0.96 9.72
CA ILE A 208 -15.31 -0.18 10.59
C ILE A 208 -16.56 -0.72 11.28
N GLN A 209 -17.34 0.16 11.90
CA GLN A 209 -18.56 -0.24 12.61
C GLN A 209 -19.58 -0.88 11.66
N THR A 210 -19.75 -0.30 10.47
CA THR A 210 -20.60 -0.87 9.41
C THR A 210 -20.15 -2.27 9.03
N MET A 211 -18.85 -2.47 8.74
CA MET A 211 -18.31 -3.78 8.37
C MET A 211 -18.39 -4.80 9.50
N GLN A 212 -18.21 -4.37 10.76
CA GLN A 212 -18.38 -5.25 11.93
C GLN A 212 -19.80 -5.76 12.04
N ASN A 213 -20.79 -4.89 11.85
CA ASN A 213 -22.20 -5.28 11.85
C ASN A 213 -22.56 -6.16 10.65
N GLU A 214 -22.07 -5.82 9.46
CA GLU A 214 -22.44 -6.51 8.20
C GLU A 214 -21.78 -7.89 8.05
N PHE A 215 -20.50 -8.01 8.43
CA PHE A 215 -19.71 -9.21 8.14
C PHE A 215 -19.27 -10.00 9.37
N PHE A 216 -19.26 -9.37 10.56
CA PHE A 216 -18.66 -9.95 11.76
C PHE A 216 -19.64 -10.07 12.93
N ASN A 217 -20.95 -10.02 12.67
CA ASN A 217 -22.01 -10.14 13.69
C ASN A 217 -21.86 -9.12 14.85
N GLY A 218 -21.34 -7.93 14.54
CA GLY A 218 -21.05 -6.87 15.52
C GLY A 218 -19.79 -7.13 16.36
N ALA A 219 -19.04 -8.21 16.11
CA ALA A 219 -17.80 -8.48 16.82
C ALA A 219 -16.69 -7.51 16.40
N GLN A 220 -15.89 -7.08 17.39
CA GLN A 220 -14.66 -6.37 17.11
C GLN A 220 -13.63 -7.32 16.49
N VAL A 221 -12.93 -6.83 15.48
CA VAL A 221 -11.85 -7.54 14.79
C VAL A 221 -10.62 -6.63 14.72
N PRO A 222 -9.39 -7.19 14.68
CA PRO A 222 -8.18 -6.41 14.55
C PRO A 222 -8.21 -5.49 13.32
N ILE A 223 -7.70 -4.28 13.49
CA ILE A 223 -7.60 -3.27 12.44
C ILE A 223 -6.13 -3.07 12.09
N VAL A 224 -5.76 -3.33 10.85
CA VAL A 224 -4.40 -3.07 10.35
C VAL A 224 -4.44 -1.80 9.50
N ILE A 225 -3.70 -0.78 9.92
CA ILE A 225 -3.74 0.55 9.29
C ILE A 225 -2.38 0.96 8.72
N THR A 226 -2.39 1.54 7.52
CA THR A 226 -1.21 2.04 6.80
C THR A 226 -1.45 3.42 6.21
N GLY A 227 -0.51 3.90 5.41
CA GLY A 227 -0.60 5.17 4.69
C GLY A 227 0.08 6.31 5.44
N GLY A 228 0.33 7.41 4.73
CA GLY A 228 1.08 8.55 5.25
C GLY A 228 0.45 9.12 6.53
N GLU A 229 -0.87 9.26 6.51
CA GLU A 229 -1.63 9.80 7.65
C GLU A 229 -2.23 8.71 8.54
N GLY A 230 -1.90 7.44 8.25
CA GLY A 230 -2.44 6.29 8.97
C GLY A 230 -2.01 6.27 10.43
N LYS A 231 -0.81 6.75 10.75
CA LYS A 231 -0.27 6.76 12.12
C LYS A 231 -1.12 7.63 13.05
N VAL A 232 -1.51 8.82 12.61
CA VAL A 232 -2.34 9.76 13.38
C VAL A 232 -3.72 9.17 13.66
N ILE A 233 -4.31 8.55 12.65
CA ILE A 233 -5.62 7.88 12.77
C ILE A 233 -5.51 6.67 13.72
N ALA A 234 -4.45 5.86 13.58
CA ALA A 234 -4.19 4.69 14.41
C ALA A 234 -4.08 5.03 15.89
N GLU A 235 -3.26 6.04 16.22
CA GLU A 235 -3.08 6.52 17.59
C GLU A 235 -4.41 7.00 18.19
N THR A 236 -5.19 7.75 17.41
CA THR A 236 -6.50 8.25 17.87
C THR A 236 -7.49 7.12 18.13
N MET A 237 -7.52 6.09 17.26
CA MET A 237 -8.37 4.92 17.42
C MET A 237 -7.93 4.04 18.59
N GLY A 238 -6.62 3.85 18.79
CA GLY A 238 -6.07 3.12 19.93
C GLY A 238 -6.45 3.76 21.27
N HIS A 239 -6.41 5.09 21.38
CA HIS A 239 -6.89 5.80 22.57
C HIS A 239 -8.40 5.61 22.84
N ARG A 240 -9.18 5.21 21.83
CA ARG A 240 -10.61 4.86 21.96
C ARG A 240 -10.84 3.38 22.29
N GLY A 241 -9.77 2.62 22.54
CA GLY A 241 -9.84 1.21 22.93
C GLY A 241 -10.05 0.22 21.78
N LEU A 242 -9.81 0.64 20.53
CA LEU A 242 -9.83 -0.25 19.38
C LEU A 242 -8.51 -1.03 19.26
N ASP A 243 -8.60 -2.29 18.82
CA ASP A 243 -7.45 -3.12 18.52
C ASP A 243 -6.86 -2.73 17.15
N VAL A 244 -5.82 -1.89 17.18
CA VAL A 244 -5.25 -1.24 15.99
C VAL A 244 -3.76 -1.49 15.89
N HIS A 245 -3.32 -1.98 14.74
CA HIS A 245 -1.92 -2.22 14.39
C HIS A 245 -1.52 -1.30 13.24
N PHE A 246 -0.62 -0.35 13.50
CA PHE A 246 -0.03 0.45 12.44
C PHE A 246 1.08 -0.34 11.73
N GLU A 247 0.89 -0.56 10.44
CA GLU A 247 1.86 -1.19 9.54
C GLU A 247 2.21 -0.18 8.46
N ARG A 248 3.44 0.32 8.47
CA ARG A 248 3.88 1.39 7.56
C ARG A 248 3.68 1.01 6.07
N ASP A 249 3.73 -0.29 5.78
CA ASP A 249 4.23 -0.81 4.51
C ASP A 249 3.43 -2.00 3.97
N MET A 250 2.11 -1.93 4.15
CA MET A 250 1.21 -3.07 3.92
C MET A 250 1.24 -3.57 2.47
N VAL A 251 1.18 -2.68 1.48
CA VAL A 251 1.14 -3.06 0.05
C VAL A 251 2.42 -3.77 -0.39
N THR A 252 3.60 -3.22 -0.09
CA THR A 252 4.85 -3.86 -0.47
C THR A 252 5.11 -5.13 0.34
N THR A 253 4.66 -5.20 1.60
CA THR A 253 4.67 -6.44 2.39
C THR A 253 3.82 -7.51 1.71
N GLY A 254 2.67 -7.14 1.16
CA GLY A 254 1.84 -8.02 0.33
C GLY A 254 2.58 -8.51 -0.91
N ILE A 255 3.32 -7.63 -1.59
CA ILE A 255 4.16 -8.01 -2.74
C ILE A 255 5.24 -9.02 -2.31
N LEU A 256 5.98 -8.74 -1.25
CA LEU A 256 7.03 -9.64 -0.75
C LEU A 256 6.45 -11.00 -0.33
N SER A 257 5.28 -10.99 0.32
CA SER A 257 4.56 -12.21 0.68
C SER A 257 4.15 -13.04 -0.54
N LEU A 258 3.69 -12.40 -1.62
CA LEU A 258 3.42 -13.08 -2.89
C LEU A 258 4.69 -13.71 -3.47
N LEU A 259 5.80 -12.96 -3.53
CA LEU A 259 7.07 -13.46 -4.08
C LEU A 259 7.59 -14.65 -3.29
N MET A 260 7.55 -14.57 -1.96
CA MET A 260 7.99 -15.66 -1.06
C MET A 260 7.19 -16.95 -1.27
N ASN A 261 5.92 -16.84 -1.64
CA ASN A 261 5.03 -17.98 -1.89
C ASN A 261 4.84 -18.31 -3.38
N ALA A 262 5.59 -17.65 -4.28
CA ALA A 262 5.45 -17.84 -5.71
C ALA A 262 6.13 -19.15 -6.15
N LYS A 263 5.43 -19.93 -6.99
CA LYS A 263 6.05 -21.09 -7.64
C LYS A 263 6.91 -20.61 -8.80
N PRO A 264 8.03 -21.29 -9.13
CA PRO A 264 8.91 -20.88 -10.24
C PRO A 264 8.17 -20.67 -11.57
N VAL A 265 7.18 -21.52 -11.89
CA VAL A 265 6.37 -21.39 -13.12
C VAL A 265 5.59 -20.07 -13.18
N ASP A 266 5.01 -19.63 -12.06
CA ASP A 266 4.22 -18.41 -12.02
C ASP A 266 5.12 -17.15 -12.08
N ILE A 267 6.37 -17.27 -11.61
CA ILE A 267 7.36 -16.21 -11.75
C ILE A 267 7.74 -16.00 -13.21
N HIS A 268 7.98 -17.10 -13.95
CA HIS A 268 8.37 -17.03 -15.37
C HIS A 268 7.30 -16.34 -16.22
N ASP A 269 6.02 -16.66 -16.02
CA ASP A 269 4.90 -16.06 -16.73
C ASP A 269 4.77 -14.55 -16.46
N GLY A 270 5.16 -14.10 -15.27
CA GLY A 270 5.04 -12.71 -14.82
C GLY A 270 6.17 -11.78 -15.27
N ILE A 271 7.25 -12.30 -15.87
CA ILE A 271 8.42 -11.50 -16.25
C ILE A 271 8.04 -10.42 -17.26
N ILE A 272 8.32 -9.17 -16.91
CA ILE A 272 8.13 -8.04 -17.81
C ILE A 272 9.26 -8.05 -18.84
N GLU A 273 8.91 -8.28 -20.10
CA GLU A 273 9.85 -8.26 -21.22
C GLU A 273 10.58 -6.91 -21.34
N LYS A 274 11.74 -6.91 -22.00
CA LYS A 274 12.52 -5.69 -22.24
C LYS A 274 11.69 -4.69 -23.03
N ILE A 275 11.42 -3.53 -22.43
CA ILE A 275 10.73 -2.44 -23.12
C ILE A 275 11.70 -1.81 -24.12
N ARG A 276 11.48 -2.09 -25.42
CA ARG A 276 12.24 -1.46 -26.51
C ARG A 276 11.96 0.05 -26.55
N ASN A 277 12.96 0.84 -26.96
CA ASN A 277 12.80 2.29 -27.10
C ASN A 277 12.00 2.65 -28.33
#